data_AF-A0A1M7QX83-F1
#
_entry.id   AF-A0A1M7QX83-F1
#
_cell.length_a   1.000
_cell.length_b   1.000
_cell.length_c   1.000
_cell.angle_alpha   90.00
_cell.angle_beta   90.00
_cell.angle_gamma   90.00
#
_symmetry.space_group_name_H-M   'P 1'
#
loop_
_entity.id
_entity.type
_entity.pdbx_description
1 polymer ?
#
loop_
_entity_poly.entity_id
_entity_poly.type
_entity_poly.pdbx_seq_one_letter_code
_entity_poly.pdbx_strand_id
1 'polypeptide(L)'
;MITGNIKLTNEAKAWVKRKNGPDEVVRIILDLKSRDAELCYQLFTAYDEKPDYMGRILFDAQGFWIYDGEILTVAEQEQLAKFIMNYVEAI
;
A
#
# COMPACT_ATOMS: atom_id res chain seq x y z
N MET A 1 20.06 -13.49 -4.57
CA MET A 1 19.73 -12.23 -5.27
C MET A 1 18.32 -12.36 -5.79
N ILE A 2 17.34 -11.73 -5.15
CA ILE A 2 16.01 -11.61 -5.74
C ILE A 2 16.07 -10.36 -6.62
N THR A 3 16.33 -10.56 -7.90
CA THR A 3 16.14 -9.55 -8.94
C THR A 3 14.64 -9.48 -9.24
N GLY A 4 13.87 -8.98 -8.28
CA GLY A 4 12.47 -8.64 -8.46
C GLY A 4 12.39 -7.21 -8.95
N ASN A 5 12.45 -7.01 -10.27
CA ASN A 5 11.83 -5.81 -10.84
C ASN A 5 10.39 -5.82 -10.33
N ILE A 6 10.00 -4.83 -9.55
CA ILE A 6 8.80 -3.98 -9.73
C ILE A 6 8.56 -3.31 -8.38
N LYS A 7 8.87 -2.02 -8.33
CA LYS A 7 8.37 -1.11 -7.30
C LYS A 7 7.15 -0.44 -7.94
N LEU A 8 6.01 -0.41 -7.26
CA LEU A 8 4.93 0.48 -7.67
C LEU A 8 5.51 1.90 -7.68
N THR A 9 5.73 2.49 -8.85
CA THR A 9 6.47 3.76 -9.00
C THR A 9 5.58 4.98 -8.93
N ASN A 10 4.28 4.81 -9.14
CA ASN A 10 3.28 5.88 -9.13
C ASN A 10 2.12 5.54 -8.18
N GLU A 11 1.00 5.14 -8.75
CA GLU A 11 -0.26 4.89 -8.08
C GLU A 11 -0.82 3.54 -8.53
N ALA A 12 -1.40 2.80 -7.59
CA ALA A 12 -2.28 1.68 -7.89
C ALA A 12 -3.54 1.74 -7.05
N LYS A 13 -4.56 1.02 -7.51
CA LYS A 13 -5.80 0.82 -6.76
C LYS A 13 -5.94 -0.67 -6.48
N ALA A 14 -6.13 -1.00 -5.21
CA ALA A 14 -6.29 -2.38 -4.75
C ALA A 14 -7.67 -2.55 -4.11
N TRP A 15 -8.38 -3.61 -4.52
CA TRP A 15 -9.57 -4.04 -3.80
C TRP A 15 -9.15 -4.68 -2.48
N VAL A 16 -9.73 -4.23 -1.37
CA VAL A 16 -9.49 -4.74 -0.03
C VAL A 16 -10.80 -5.27 0.52
N LYS A 17 -10.78 -6.55 0.91
CA LYS A 17 -11.95 -7.17 1.54
C LYS A 17 -11.97 -6.79 3.01
N ARG A 18 -12.91 -5.93 3.40
CA ARG A 18 -12.94 -5.40 4.77
C ARG A 18 -13.53 -6.44 5.70
N LYS A 19 -12.91 -6.65 6.86
CA LYS A 19 -13.45 -7.61 7.85
C LYS A 19 -14.72 -7.08 8.51
N ASN A 20 -14.76 -5.78 8.79
CA ASN A 20 -15.82 -5.09 9.54
C ASN A 20 -16.35 -3.88 8.76
N GLY A 21 -16.84 -4.09 7.55
CA GLY A 21 -17.38 -3.01 6.71
C GLY A 21 -17.63 -3.47 5.28
N PRO A 22 -18.15 -2.58 4.42
CA PRO A 22 -18.16 -2.84 2.98
C PRO A 22 -16.73 -2.98 2.47
N ASP A 23 -16.53 -3.79 1.45
CA ASP A 23 -15.26 -3.85 0.73
C ASP A 23 -14.88 -2.45 0.23
N GLU A 24 -13.59 -2.18 0.16
CA GLU A 24 -13.06 -0.84 -0.16
C GLU A 24 -12.01 -0.94 -1.27
N VAL A 25 -11.95 0.08 -2.12
CA VAL A 25 -10.84 0.26 -3.04
C VAL A 25 -9.86 1.26 -2.42
N VAL A 26 -8.68 0.76 -2.11
CA VAL A 26 -7.59 1.56 -1.53
C VAL A 26 -6.70 2.06 -2.65
N ARG A 27 -6.52 3.38 -2.69
CA ARG A 27 -5.54 4.07 -3.53
C ARG A 27 -4.19 4.07 -2.80
N ILE A 28 -3.18 3.55 -3.48
CA ILE A 28 -1.82 3.37 -2.97
C ILE A 28 -0.91 4.29 -3.75
N ILE A 29 -0.18 5.18 -3.07
CA ILE A 29 0.66 6.19 -3.71
C ILE A 29 2.07 6.10 -3.14
N LEU A 30 3.09 6.00 -4.01
CA LEU A 30 4.48 6.08 -3.57
C LEU A 30 4.82 7.50 -3.10
N ASP A 31 5.31 7.63 -1.87
CA ASP A 31 5.80 8.87 -1.30
C ASP A 31 7.31 8.99 -1.54
N LEU A 32 7.66 9.71 -2.61
CA LEU A 32 9.04 9.99 -3.00
C LEU A 32 9.77 10.98 -2.07
N LYS A 33 9.08 11.62 -1.12
CA LYS A 33 9.66 12.64 -0.23
C LYS A 33 9.97 12.09 1.16
N SER A 34 9.30 11.02 1.58
CA SER A 34 9.54 10.37 2.87
C SER A 34 10.98 9.87 2.99
N ARG A 35 11.56 10.05 4.19
CA ARG A 35 12.88 9.52 4.56
C ARG A 35 12.78 8.45 5.65
N ASP A 36 11.57 8.05 6.00
CA ASP A 36 11.30 7.15 7.13
C ASP A 36 11.61 5.68 6.78
N ALA A 37 11.66 5.34 5.49
CA ALA A 37 11.94 4.00 4.98
C ALA A 37 12.49 4.05 3.54
N GLU A 38 12.95 2.91 3.02
CA GLU A 38 13.44 2.77 1.64
C GLU A 38 12.31 2.96 0.62
N LEU A 39 11.11 2.44 0.93
CA LEU A 39 9.88 2.76 0.20
C LEU A 39 8.76 3.08 1.18
N CYS A 40 7.99 4.10 0.87
CA CYS A 40 6.86 4.54 1.66
C CYS A 40 5.63 4.65 0.77
N TYR A 41 4.60 3.86 1.04
CA TYR A 41 3.35 3.89 0.29
C TYR A 41 2.22 4.42 1.16
N GLN A 42 1.68 5.57 0.78
CA GLN A 42 0.54 6.21 1.44
C GLN A 42 -0.76 5.57 0.96
N LEU A 43 -1.69 5.33 1.87
CA LEU A 43 -2.95 4.64 1.60
C LEU A 43 -4.13 5.61 1.79
N PHE A 44 -5.03 5.62 0.83
CA PHE A 44 -6.23 6.45 0.86
C PHE A 44 -7.45 5.71 0.32
N THR A 45 -8.66 6.17 0.66
CA THR A 45 -9.86 5.75 -0.09
C THR A 45 -9.78 6.24 -1.55
N ALA A 46 -10.26 5.44 -2.51
CA ALA A 46 -9.95 5.70 -3.93
C ALA A 46 -10.94 6.62 -4.67
N TYR A 47 -12.16 6.79 -4.16
CA TYR A 47 -13.26 7.42 -4.92
C TYR A 47 -13.95 8.58 -4.22
N ASP A 48 -13.59 8.87 -2.97
CA ASP A 48 -14.14 10.03 -2.27
C ASP A 48 -13.60 11.33 -2.87
N GLU A 49 -14.46 12.37 -2.92
CA GLU A 49 -14.04 13.71 -3.33
C GLU A 49 -12.91 14.25 -2.44
N LYS A 50 -12.90 13.83 -1.17
CA LYS A 50 -11.83 14.02 -0.21
C LYS A 50 -11.37 12.65 0.29
N PRO A 51 -10.28 12.09 -0.27
CA PRO A 51 -9.78 10.79 0.13
C PRO A 51 -9.37 10.76 1.61
N ASP A 52 -9.91 9.80 2.35
CA ASP A 52 -9.56 9.59 3.75
C ASP A 52 -8.19 8.89 3.83
N TYR A 53 -7.31 9.42 4.68
CA TYR A 53 -6.00 8.83 4.90
C TYR A 53 -6.11 7.57 5.78
N MET A 54 -5.59 6.46 5.28
CA MET A 54 -5.70 5.14 5.91
C MET A 54 -4.40 4.68 6.57
N GLY A 55 -3.36 5.51 6.61
CA GLY A 55 -2.03 5.12 7.06
C GLY A 55 -1.08 4.84 5.88
N ARG A 56 0.06 4.21 6.18
CA ARG A 56 1.10 3.93 5.19
C ARG A 56 1.77 2.59 5.41
N ILE A 57 2.28 2.00 4.33
CA ILE A 57 3.11 0.80 4.39
C ILE A 57 4.55 1.20 4.07
N LEU A 58 5.44 0.88 4.99
CA LEU A 58 6.87 1.18 4.92
C LEU A 58 7.61 -0.11 4.62
N PHE A 59 8.51 -0.08 3.63
CA PHE A 59 9.40 -1.20 3.31
C PHE A 59 10.85 -0.82 3.59
N ASP A 60 11.60 -1.76 4.17
CA ASP A 60 13.06 -1.64 4.29
C ASP A 60 13.78 -2.13 3.02
N ALA A 61 15.11 -2.00 3.00
CA ALA A 61 15.94 -2.42 1.88
C ALA A 61 15.95 -3.95 1.63
N GLN A 62 15.49 -4.75 2.60
CA GLN A 62 15.39 -6.20 2.51
C GLN A 62 13.99 -6.67 2.07
N GLY A 63 13.03 -5.75 1.97
CA GLY A 63 11.63 -6.03 1.62
C GLY A 63 10.76 -6.44 2.81
N PHE A 64 11.24 -6.30 4.04
CA PHE A 64 10.38 -6.36 5.22
C PHE A 64 9.50 -5.11 5.28
N TRP A 65 8.29 -5.25 5.80
CA TRP A 65 7.33 -4.17 5.85
C TRP A 65 6.64 -4.03 7.19
N ILE A 66 6.23 -2.80 7.49
CA ILE A 66 5.34 -2.46 8.59
C ILE A 66 4.20 -1.59 8.08
N TYR A 67 3.05 -1.69 8.73
CA TYR A 67 1.97 -0.74 8.58
C TYR A 67 2.04 0.29 9.71
N ASP A 68 2.02 1.56 9.34
CA ASP A 68 1.99 2.72 10.23
C ASP A 68 0.62 3.40 10.07
N GLY A 69 -0.31 3.05 10.97
CA GLY A 69 -1.69 3.52 10.99
C GLY A 69 -2.56 2.68 11.93
N GLU A 70 -3.84 3.05 12.04
CA GLU A 70 -4.76 2.46 13.03
C GLU A 70 -6.06 1.91 12.41
N ILE A 71 -6.28 2.10 11.10
CA ILE A 71 -7.57 1.82 10.43
C ILE A 71 -7.66 0.39 9.91
N LEU A 72 -6.54 -0.17 9.46
CA LEU A 72 -6.50 -1.50 8.84
C LEU A 72 -6.30 -2.59 9.89
N THR A 73 -7.08 -3.67 9.78
CA THR A 73 -6.80 -4.92 10.49
C THR A 73 -5.58 -5.63 9.91
N VAL A 74 -4.95 -6.52 10.67
CA VAL A 74 -3.77 -7.29 10.23
C VAL A 74 -4.00 -8.00 8.88
N ALA A 75 -5.19 -8.59 8.68
CA ALA A 75 -5.51 -9.27 7.42
C ALA A 75 -5.56 -8.31 6.22
N GLU A 76 -6.10 -7.10 6.40
CA GLU A 76 -6.17 -6.07 5.36
C GLU A 76 -4.78 -5.49 5.07
N GLN A 77 -3.95 -5.33 6.11
CA GLN A 77 -2.55 -4.92 5.98
C GLN A 77 -1.76 -5.95 5.15
N GLU A 78 -1.89 -7.24 5.47
CA GLU A 78 -1.23 -8.31 4.72
C GLU A 78 -1.69 -8.38 3.27
N GLN A 79 -2.99 -8.17 3.00
CA GLN A 79 -3.52 -8.16 1.64
C GLN A 79 -2.89 -7.03 0.81
N LEU A 80 -2.82 -5.82 1.36
CA LEU A 80 -2.23 -4.66 0.68
C LEU A 80 -0.72 -4.82 0.49
N ALA A 81 0.00 -5.27 1.52
CA ALA A 81 1.43 -5.51 1.40
C ALA A 81 1.73 -6.55 0.32
N LYS A 82 0.99 -7.67 0.29
CA LYS A 82 1.11 -8.68 -0.77
C LYS A 82 0.77 -8.10 -2.15
N PHE A 83 -0.25 -7.25 -2.26
CA PHE A 83 -0.58 -6.59 -3.52
C PHE A 83 0.59 -5.71 -4.01
N ILE A 84 1.15 -4.86 -3.14
CA ILE A 84 2.27 -3.97 -3.49
C ILE A 84 3.50 -4.78 -3.91
N MET A 85 3.85 -5.82 -3.14
CA MET A 85 5.04 -6.65 -3.39
C MET A 85 4.96 -7.44 -4.70
N ASN A 86 3.75 -7.79 -5.14
CA ASN A 86 3.52 -8.57 -6.36
C ASN A 86 2.95 -7.72 -7.50
N TYR A 87 2.90 -6.40 -7.33
CA TYR A 87 2.37 -5.53 -8.36
C TYR A 87 3.24 -5.64 -9.61
N VAL A 88 2.61 -5.76 -10.77
CA VAL A 88 3.26 -5.70 -12.08
C VAL A 88 2.50 -4.65 -12.86
N GLU A 89 3.16 -3.55 -13.21
CA GLU A 89 2.56 -2.54 -14.08
C GLU A 89 2.43 -3.15 -15.49
N ALA A 90 1.21 -3.31 -15.96
CA ALA A 90 0.95 -3.75 -17.33
C ALA A 90 1.09 -2.55 -18.27
N ILE A 91 1.99 -2.68 -19.25
CA ILE A 91 2.27 -1.68 -20.30
C ILE A 91 1.30 -1.86 -21.46
#